data_AF-A0A5M8R001-F1
#
_entry.id   AF-A0A5M8R001-F1
#
_cell.length_a   1.000
_cell.length_b   1.000
_cell.length_c   1.000
_cell.angle_alpha   90.00
_cell.angle_beta   90.00
_cell.angle_gamma   90.00
#
_symmetry.space_group_name_H-M   'P 1'
#
loop_
_entity.id
_entity.type
_entity.pdbx_description
1 polymer ?
#
loop_
_entity_poly.entity_id
_entity_poly.type
_entity_poly.pdbx_seq_one_letter_code
_entity_poly.pdbx_strand_id
1 'polypeptide(L)'
;MLAQLQRINNLAAETSGLSIITLTGSSLGKNPDYPEELGKQNWEVQLADKEEAANAFRLLLGQESGTIENKLVLIDKEGFTRGFYNGADPEDADRLMAEIKILQYEYKNSAH
;
A
#
# COMPACT_ATOMS: atom_id res chain seq x y z
N MET A 1 3.49 -8.79 8.96
CA MET A 1 3.32 -8.02 7.71
C MET A 1 2.66 -8.84 6.60
N LEU A 2 3.18 -10.03 6.23
CA LEU A 2 2.67 -10.86 5.13
C LEU A 2 1.16 -11.15 5.17
N ALA A 3 0.65 -11.57 6.34
CA ALA A 3 -0.77 -11.86 6.51
C ALA A 3 -1.67 -10.63 6.27
N GLN A 4 -1.19 -9.43 6.58
CA GLN A 4 -1.94 -8.19 6.34
C GLN A 4 -1.92 -7.82 4.86
N LEU A 5 -0.76 -7.91 4.21
CA LEU A 5 -0.62 -7.71 2.76
C LEU A 5 -1.53 -8.65 1.96
N GLN A 6 -1.61 -9.93 2.33
CA GLN A 6 -2.49 -10.89 1.65
C GLN A 6 -3.98 -10.55 1.85
N ARG A 7 -4.36 -10.03 3.02
CA ARG A 7 -5.74 -9.56 3.27
C ARG A 7 -6.07 -8.31 2.45
N ILE A 8 -5.13 -7.37 2.35
CA ILE A 8 -5.26 -6.18 1.50
C ILE A 8 -5.34 -6.58 0.03
N ASN A 9 -4.53 -7.54 -0.43
CA ASN A 9 -4.58 -8.05 -1.80
C ASN A 9 -5.92 -8.71 -2.13
N ASN A 10 -6.47 -9.53 -1.24
CA ASN A 10 -7.82 -10.09 -1.44
C ASN A 10 -8.87 -8.99 -1.57
N LEU A 11 -8.82 -7.97 -0.71
CA LEU A 11 -9.74 -6.83 -0.78
C LEU A 11 -9.54 -6.03 -2.08
N ALA A 12 -8.31 -5.86 -2.54
CA ALA A 12 -7.97 -5.20 -3.79
C ALA A 12 -8.44 -6.00 -5.01
N ALA A 13 -8.31 -7.32 -4.98
CA ALA A 13 -8.81 -8.21 -6.03
C ALA A 13 -10.35 -8.17 -6.13
N GLU A 14 -11.05 -8.05 -5.01
CA GLU A 14 -12.50 -7.83 -4.98
C GLU A 14 -12.91 -6.40 -5.39
N THR A 15 -11.98 -5.45 -5.28
CA THR A 15 -12.20 -4.03 -5.59
C THR A 15 -11.60 -3.67 -6.94
N SER A 16 -12.37 -3.81 -8.02
CA SER A 16 -11.96 -3.35 -9.35
C SER A 16 -11.72 -1.82 -9.35
N GLY A 17 -10.47 -1.41 -9.19
CA GLY A 17 -10.05 -0.01 -9.07
C GLY A 17 -9.01 0.27 -7.99
N LEU A 18 -8.72 -0.69 -7.10
CA LEU A 18 -7.62 -0.55 -6.14
C LEU A 18 -6.32 -1.06 -6.76
N SER A 19 -5.31 -0.19 -6.85
CA SER A 19 -3.95 -0.58 -7.26
C SER A 19 -3.00 -0.54 -6.06
N ILE A 20 -2.27 -1.63 -5.85
CA ILE A 20 -1.26 -1.73 -4.80
C ILE A 20 0.10 -1.47 -5.45
N ILE A 21 0.82 -0.47 -4.97
CA ILE A 21 2.19 -0.20 -5.43
C ILE A 21 3.14 -0.47 -4.27
N THR A 22 4.06 -1.42 -4.45
CA THR A 22 5.08 -1.75 -3.46
C THR A 22 6.44 -1.25 -3.92
N LEU A 23 7.05 -0.37 -3.14
CA LEU A 23 8.42 0.11 -3.36
C LEU A 23 9.39 -0.78 -2.59
N THR A 24 10.35 -1.39 -3.26
CA THR A 24 11.35 -2.27 -2.61
C THR A 24 12.77 -1.96 -3.09
N GLY A 25 13.69 -1.82 -2.14
CA GLY A 25 15.03 -1.26 -2.38
C GLY A 25 16.15 -2.24 -2.60
N SER A 26 15.86 -3.52 -2.77
CA SER A 26 16.88 -4.50 -3.17
C SER A 26 16.18 -5.70 -3.76
N SER A 27 16.40 -5.94 -5.05
CA SER A 27 16.12 -7.19 -5.79
C SER A 27 14.97 -8.03 -5.23
N LEU A 28 13.83 -8.00 -5.93
CA LEU A 28 12.66 -8.88 -5.82
C LEU A 28 12.95 -10.41 -5.90
N GLY A 29 14.20 -10.84 -5.74
CA GLY A 29 14.68 -12.18 -6.05
C GLY A 29 15.01 -13.10 -4.86
N LYS A 30 14.97 -12.65 -3.60
CA LYS A 30 15.45 -13.50 -2.48
C LYS A 30 14.75 -13.32 -1.12
N ASN A 31 13.48 -12.94 -1.07
CA ASN A 31 12.73 -13.05 0.18
C ASN A 31 11.56 -14.04 0.03
N PRO A 32 11.57 -15.18 0.75
CA PRO A 32 10.44 -16.12 0.81
C PRO A 32 9.21 -15.51 1.52
N ASP A 33 9.33 -14.29 2.02
CA ASP A 33 8.29 -13.53 2.72
C ASP A 33 7.39 -12.71 1.77
N TYR A 34 7.58 -12.79 0.45
CA TYR A 34 6.80 -12.07 -0.54
C TYR A 34 5.74 -12.98 -1.18
N PRO A 35 4.46 -12.59 -1.25
CA PRO A 35 3.44 -13.39 -1.93
C PRO A 35 3.78 -13.54 -3.41
N GLU A 36 3.56 -14.73 -3.99
CA GLU A 36 3.78 -15.03 -5.42
C GLU A 36 2.89 -14.21 -6.38
N GLU A 37 1.96 -13.45 -5.81
CA GLU A 37 1.06 -12.51 -6.48
C GLU A 37 1.68 -11.09 -6.62
N LEU A 38 2.85 -10.83 -6.00
CA LEU A 38 3.60 -9.59 -6.22
C LEU A 38 3.98 -9.45 -7.69
N GLY A 39 3.58 -8.32 -8.29
CA GLY A 39 3.80 -8.06 -9.71
C GLY A 39 2.77 -8.72 -10.63
N LYS A 40 1.66 -9.25 -10.08
CA LYS A 40 0.51 -9.74 -10.86
C LYS A 40 -0.74 -8.94 -10.53
N GLN A 41 -1.68 -8.88 -11.47
CA GLN A 41 -2.97 -8.17 -11.33
C GLN A 41 -2.78 -6.66 -11.08
N ASN A 42 -3.55 -6.07 -10.15
CA ASN A 42 -3.45 -4.67 -9.74
C ASN A 42 -2.31 -4.41 -8.75
N TRP A 43 -1.33 -5.32 -8.63
CA TRP A 43 -0.19 -5.18 -7.74
C TRP A 43 1.09 -4.86 -8.54
N GLU A 44 1.48 -3.59 -8.51
CA GLU A 44 2.72 -3.10 -9.10
C GLU A 44 3.86 -3.11 -8.08
N VAL A 45 5.06 -3.47 -8.52
CA VAL A 45 6.26 -3.43 -7.69
C VAL A 45 7.30 -2.57 -8.36
N GLN A 46 7.68 -1.50 -7.69
CA GLN A 46 8.67 -0.54 -8.14
C GLN A 46 9.97 -0.82 -7.38
N LEU A 47 11.05 -1.08 -8.13
CA LEU A 47 12.38 -1.17 -7.57
C LEU A 47 12.90 0.25 -7.37
N ALA A 48 12.97 0.68 -6.11
CA ALA A 48 13.44 2.01 -5.75
C ALA A 48 14.47 1.84 -4.65
N ASP A 49 15.70 2.28 -4.88
CA ASP A 49 16.76 2.25 -3.88
C ASP A 49 16.29 2.92 -2.58
N LYS A 50 16.91 2.54 -1.45
CA LYS A 50 16.54 3.07 -0.14
C LYS A 50 16.50 4.61 -0.13
N GLU A 51 17.39 5.24 -0.90
CA GLU A 51 17.46 6.69 -1.07
C GLU A 51 16.30 7.27 -1.89
N GLU A 52 15.94 6.64 -3.01
CA GLU A 52 14.79 7.06 -3.83
C GLU A 52 13.46 6.85 -3.11
N ALA A 53 13.29 5.70 -2.46
CA ALA A 53 12.13 5.43 -1.61
C ALA A 53 12.05 6.45 -0.48
N ALA A 54 13.17 6.74 0.21
CA ALA A 54 13.21 7.77 1.24
C ALA A 54 12.85 9.15 0.70
N ASN A 55 13.34 9.52 -0.49
CA ASN A 55 13.06 10.83 -1.06
C ASN A 55 11.59 10.95 -1.52
N ALA A 56 11.02 9.90 -2.12
CA ALA A 56 9.60 9.84 -2.48
C ALA A 56 8.71 9.93 -1.24
N PHE A 57 9.02 9.16 -0.20
CA PHE A 57 8.31 9.26 1.08
C PHE A 57 8.52 10.62 1.74
N ARG A 58 9.70 11.23 1.64
CA ARG A 58 9.96 12.59 2.15
C ARG A 58 9.11 13.63 1.42
N LEU A 59 8.96 13.51 0.10
CA LEU A 59 8.11 14.39 -0.70
C LEU A 59 6.62 14.21 -0.36
N LEU A 60 6.18 12.97 -0.06
CA LEU A 60 4.80 12.67 0.28
C LEU A 60 4.43 12.97 1.75
N LEU A 61 5.35 12.72 2.69
CA LEU A 61 5.13 12.85 4.15
C LEU A 61 5.68 14.15 4.74
N GLY A 62 6.62 14.80 4.07
CA GLY A 62 7.39 15.91 4.64
C GLY A 62 8.28 15.52 5.83
N GLN A 63 8.52 14.23 6.09
CA GLN A 63 9.32 13.75 7.23
C GLN A 63 10.68 13.18 6.81
N GLU A 64 11.75 13.63 7.48
CA GLU A 64 13.15 13.32 7.10
C GLU A 64 13.78 12.13 7.84
N SER A 65 13.11 11.51 8.81
CA SER A 65 13.69 10.38 9.56
C SER A 65 12.63 9.59 10.29
N GLY A 66 12.20 8.51 9.67
CA GLY A 66 11.47 7.43 10.30
C GLY A 66 11.67 6.19 9.45
N THR A 67 11.77 5.04 10.09
CA THR A 67 11.85 3.75 9.42
C THR A 67 10.72 3.66 8.38
N ILE A 68 11.08 3.77 7.10
CA ILE A 68 10.17 3.63 5.95
C ILE A 68 9.81 2.16 5.73
N GLU A 69 10.55 1.26 6.38
CA GLU A 69 10.27 -0.15 6.40
C GLU A 69 8.86 -0.36 6.95
N ASN A 70 8.05 -1.05 6.16
CA ASN A 70 6.68 -1.44 6.46
C ASN A 70 5.64 -0.30 6.51
N LYS A 71 5.93 0.89 5.97
CA LYS A 71 4.89 1.92 5.81
C LYS A 71 4.02 1.66 4.58
N LEU A 72 2.71 1.81 4.77
CA LEU A 72 1.68 1.74 3.74
C LEU A 72 1.01 3.10 3.62
N VAL A 73 0.65 3.49 2.41
CA VAL A 73 -0.01 4.77 2.13
C VAL A 73 -1.28 4.49 1.36
N LEU A 74 -2.40 5.05 1.81
CA LEU A 74 -3.65 4.98 1.08
C LEU A 74 -3.81 6.23 0.24
N ILE A 75 -3.82 6.03 -1.07
CA ILE A 75 -4.07 7.10 -2.05
C ILE A 75 -5.43 6.82 -2.68
N ASP A 76 -6.26 7.85 -2.69
CA ASP A 76 -7.57 7.82 -3.31
C ASP A 76 -7.48 7.95 -4.85
N LYS A 77 -8.55 7.63 -5.59
CA LYS A 77 -8.60 7.77 -7.06
C LYS A 77 -8.31 9.20 -7.54
N GLU A 78 -8.60 10.20 -6.71
CA GLU A 78 -8.34 11.61 -6.99
C GLU A 78 -6.87 12.00 -6.79
N GLY A 79 -6.02 11.07 -6.37
CA GLY A 79 -4.59 11.29 -6.11
C GLY A 79 -4.30 11.89 -4.73
N PHE A 80 -5.30 11.97 -3.85
CA PHE A 80 -5.13 12.45 -2.49
C PHE A 80 -4.72 11.32 -1.55
N THR A 81 -3.65 11.54 -0.81
CA THR A 81 -3.26 10.66 0.30
C THR A 81 -4.30 10.79 1.42
N ARG A 82 -5.08 9.74 1.67
CA ARG A 82 -6.03 9.73 2.79
C ARG A 82 -5.35 9.44 4.13
N GLY A 83 -4.33 8.59 4.13
CA GLY A 83 -3.68 8.18 5.36
C GLY A 83 -2.38 7.41 5.15
N PHE A 84 -1.61 7.34 6.24
CA PHE A 84 -0.39 6.56 6.34
C PHE A 84 -0.56 5.54 7.46
N TYR A 85 -0.17 4.31 7.18
CA TYR A 85 -0.38 3.16 8.04
C TYR A 85 0.92 2.38 8.19
N ASN A 86 1.06 1.67 9.29
CA ASN A 86 2.17 0.75 9.49
C ASN A 86 1.72 -0.69 9.24
N GLY A 87 2.20 -1.33 8.17
CA GLY A 87 1.93 -2.73 7.86
C GLY A 87 2.59 -3.75 8.80
N ALA A 88 3.47 -3.29 9.70
CA ALA A 88 3.94 -4.09 10.83
C ALA A 88 2.96 -4.09 12.00
N ASP A 89 2.07 -3.09 12.08
CA ASP A 89 1.09 -2.97 13.15
C ASP A 89 -0.31 -3.49 12.70
N PRO A 90 -0.92 -4.42 13.43
CA PRO A 90 -2.21 -4.98 13.05
C PRO A 90 -3.38 -4.01 13.18
N GLU A 91 -3.33 -3.01 14.08
CA GLU A 91 -4.39 -2.02 14.22
C GLU A 91 -4.37 -1.03 13.05
N ASP A 92 -3.19 -0.61 12.60
CA ASP A 92 -3.02 0.21 11.40
C ASP A 92 -3.49 -0.53 10.14
N ALA A 93 -3.20 -1.82 10.02
CA ALA A 93 -3.68 -2.63 8.92
C ALA A 93 -5.22 -2.73 8.90
N ASP A 94 -5.85 -2.91 10.07
CA ASP A 94 -7.31 -2.97 10.17
C ASP A 94 -7.95 -1.62 9.82
N ARG A 95 -7.35 -0.50 10.28
CA ARG A 95 -7.76 0.86 9.89
C ARG A 95 -7.66 1.10 8.39
N LEU A 96 -6.55 0.71 7.77
CA LEU A 96 -6.37 0.80 6.31
C LEU A 96 -7.48 0.03 5.58
N MET A 97 -7.77 -1.20 6.01
CA MET A 97 -8.83 -2.02 5.40
C MET A 97 -10.21 -1.40 5.59
N ALA A 98 -10.49 -0.84 6.77
CA ALA A 98 -11.74 -0.14 7.04
C ALA A 98 -11.90 1.09 6.13
N GLU A 99 -10.83 1.87 5.95
CA GLU A 99 -10.85 3.07 5.12
C GLU A 99 -11.02 2.74 3.63
N ILE A 100 -10.37 1.69 3.13
CA ILE A 100 -10.60 1.16 1.77
C ILE A 100 -12.07 0.73 1.58
N LYS A 101 -12.68 0.07 2.58
CA LYS A 101 -14.10 -0.33 2.51
C LYS A 101 -15.03 0.88 2.50
N ILE A 102 -14.76 1.88 3.34
CA ILE A 102 -15.53 3.13 3.39
C ILE A 102 -15.43 3.85 2.04
N LEU A 103 -14.22 4.00 1.52
CA LEU A 103 -13.94 4.55 0.19
C LEU A 103 -14.73 3.84 -0.91
N GLN A 104 -14.66 2.52 -0.94
CA GLN A 104 -15.37 1.73 -1.94
C GLN A 104 -16.89 1.93 -1.82
N TYR A 105 -17.40 2.00 -0.59
CA TYR A 105 -18.81 2.27 -0.34
C TYR A 105 -19.21 3.68 -0.81
N GLU A 106 -18.45 4.71 -0.46
CA GLU A 106 -18.67 6.08 -0.93
C GLU A 106 -18.60 6.17 -2.45
N TYR A 107 -17.67 5.46 -3.11
CA TYR A 107 -17.60 5.45 -4.56
C TYR A 107 -18.77 4.77 -5.24
N LYS A 108 -19.23 3.65 -4.68
CA LYS A 108 -20.43 2.97 -5.18
C LYS A 108 -21.69 3.82 -4.98
N ASN A 109 -21.75 4.58 -3.89
CA ASN A 109 -22.95 5.32 -3.49
C ASN A 109 -23.00 6.77 -4.02
N SER A 110 -21.85 7.39 -4.31
CA SER A 110 -21.72 8.72 -4.93
C SER A 110 -21.75 8.68 -6.46
N ALA A 111 -21.83 7.49 -7.06
CA ALA A 111 -22.02 7.31 -8.50
C ALA A 111 -23.51 7.36 -8.94
N HIS A 112 -24.39 7.97 -8.13
CA HIS A 112 -25.81 8.16 -8.42
C HIS A 112 -26.15 9.63 -8.67
#